data_AF-A0A2R4TA33-F1
#
_entry.id   AF-A0A2R4TA33-F1
#
_cell.length_a   1.000
_cell.length_b   1.000
_cell.length_c   1.000
_cell.angle_alpha   90.00
_cell.angle_beta   90.00
_cell.angle_gamma   90.00
#
_symmetry.space_group_name_H-M   'P 1'
#
loop_
_entity.id
_entity.type
_entity.pdbx_description
1 polymer ?
#
loop_
_entity_poly.entity_id
_entity_poly.type
_entity_poly.pdbx_seq_one_letter_code
_entity_poly.pdbx_strand_id
1 'polypeptide(L)'
;MVGANNRELGRSAEAFAGLAECQAAVTRLREKVAGARVLLTMPDAAGNWTWRLEIEGRAVAVAGRRYLRHRECQYNLSQFLAAVPVAQLAVGMMNRPRSRSLPARGPEGGRSTRADREDEGHALLRKVGRAPVGSR
;
A
#
# COMPACT_ATOMS: atom_id res chain seq x y z
N MET A 1 -3.28 -8.26 -6.16
CA MET A 1 -3.50 -7.37 -7.32
C MET A 1 -3.75 -5.96 -6.85
N VAL A 2 -3.12 -4.99 -7.50
CA VAL A 2 -3.32 -3.56 -7.28
C VAL A 2 -3.94 -2.95 -8.54
N GLY A 3 -4.89 -2.04 -8.36
CA GLY A 3 -5.48 -1.28 -9.46
C GLY A 3 -4.58 -0.13 -9.89
N ALA A 4 -4.98 0.56 -10.97
CA ALA A 4 -4.20 1.66 -11.56
C ALA A 4 -3.81 2.78 -10.57
N ASN A 5 -4.62 3.03 -9.54
CA ASN A 5 -4.35 4.03 -8.50
C ASN A 5 -3.56 3.49 -7.29
N ASN A 6 -2.75 2.44 -7.50
CA ASN A 6 -2.02 1.72 -6.46
C ASN A 6 -2.90 1.18 -5.32
N ARG A 7 -4.21 1.06 -5.58
CA ARG A 7 -5.21 0.64 -4.60
C ARG A 7 -5.31 -0.88 -4.62
N GLU A 8 -5.06 -1.54 -3.49
CA GLU A 8 -5.25 -2.99 -3.38
C GLU A 8 -6.68 -3.36 -3.77
N LEU A 9 -6.82 -4.17 -4.82
CA LEU A 9 -8.11 -4.64 -5.32
C LEU A 9 -8.49 -5.94 -4.64
N GLY A 10 -7.56 -6.88 -4.56
CA GLY A 10 -7.76 -8.19 -3.94
C GLY A 10 -6.44 -8.93 -3.80
N ARG A 11 -6.42 -9.94 -2.93
CA ARG A 11 -5.26 -10.78 -2.63
C ARG A 11 -5.62 -12.25 -2.86
N SER A 12 -4.61 -13.09 -3.06
CA SER A 12 -4.79 -14.54 -2.99
C SER A 12 -5.38 -14.93 -1.64
N ALA A 13 -6.28 -15.91 -1.65
CA ALA A 13 -6.78 -16.52 -0.42
C ALA A 13 -5.73 -17.42 0.25
N GLU A 14 -4.81 -17.97 -0.54
CA GLU A 14 -3.74 -18.86 -0.11
C GLU A 14 -2.38 -18.18 -0.19
N ALA A 15 -1.47 -18.53 0.73
CA ALA A 15 -0.07 -18.14 0.65
C ALA A 15 0.71 -19.16 -0.18
N PHE A 16 1.45 -18.69 -1.17
CA PHE A 16 2.29 -19.52 -2.02
C PHE A 16 3.76 -19.42 -1.56
N ALA A 17 4.46 -20.55 -1.55
CA ALA A 17 5.84 -20.63 -1.07
C ALA A 17 6.85 -20.16 -2.13
N GLY A 18 6.45 -20.18 -3.41
CA GLY A 18 7.33 -19.85 -4.53
C GLY A 18 6.68 -19.03 -5.64
N LEU A 19 7.53 -18.40 -6.45
CA LEU A 19 7.11 -17.63 -7.63
C LEU A 19 6.38 -18.51 -8.66
N ALA A 20 6.84 -19.74 -8.88
CA ALA A 20 6.22 -20.67 -9.83
C ALA A 20 4.77 -21.01 -9.44
N GLU A 21 4.51 -21.22 -8.16
CA GLU A 21 3.16 -21.46 -7.63
C GLU A 21 2.26 -20.23 -7.79
N CYS A 22 2.80 -19.03 -7.52
CA CYS A 22 2.09 -17.77 -7.78
C CYS A 22 1.70 -17.63 -9.26
N GLN A 23 2.63 -17.93 -10.17
CA GLN A 23 2.39 -17.84 -11.62
C GLN A 23 1.30 -18.84 -12.04
N ALA A 24 1.40 -20.10 -11.60
CA ALA A 24 0.40 -21.12 -11.88
C ALA A 24 -0.98 -20.73 -11.34
N ALA A 25 -1.05 -20.16 -10.13
CA ALA A 25 -2.29 -19.69 -9.54
C ALA A 25 -2.91 -18.53 -10.32
N VAL A 26 -2.10 -17.57 -10.79
CA VAL A 26 -2.59 -16.45 -11.61
C VAL A 26 -3.05 -16.93 -12.99
N THR A 27 -2.33 -17.85 -13.63
CA THR A 27 -2.76 -18.46 -14.90
C THR A 27 -4.09 -19.19 -14.73
N ARG A 28 -4.21 -20.04 -13.71
CA ARG A 28 -5.48 -20.73 -13.39
C ARG A 28 -6.60 -19.72 -13.12
N LEU A 29 -6.32 -18.66 -12.37
CA LEU A 29 -7.29 -17.60 -12.11
C LEU A 29 -7.76 -16.96 -13.43
N ARG A 30 -6.85 -16.60 -14.34
CA ARG A 30 -7.19 -15.98 -15.63
C ARG A 30 -8.05 -16.88 -16.51
N GLU A 31 -7.75 -18.17 -16.57
CA GLU A 31 -8.49 -19.14 -17.39
C GLU A 31 -9.89 -19.43 -16.84
N LYS A 32 -10.03 -19.43 -15.51
CA LYS A 32 -11.24 -19.92 -14.83
C LYS A 32 -12.10 -18.80 -14.22
N VAL A 33 -11.64 -17.53 -14.25
CA VAL A 33 -12.38 -16.39 -13.67
C VAL A 33 -13.78 -16.23 -14.24
N ALA A 34 -13.99 -16.55 -15.53
CA ALA A 34 -15.29 -16.44 -16.18
C ALA A 34 -16.35 -17.40 -15.58
N GLY A 35 -15.91 -18.54 -15.04
CA GLY A 35 -16.77 -19.51 -14.34
C GLY A 35 -16.64 -19.44 -12.81
N ALA A 36 -15.94 -18.44 -12.27
CA ALA A 36 -15.71 -18.36 -10.84
C ALA A 36 -16.98 -17.95 -10.10
N ARG A 37 -17.22 -18.60 -8.96
CA ARG A 37 -18.31 -18.23 -8.07
C ARG A 37 -17.88 -17.04 -7.23
N VAL A 38 -18.69 -16.00 -7.27
CA VAL A 38 -18.53 -14.80 -6.45
C VAL A 38 -19.36 -14.95 -5.19
N LEU A 39 -18.75 -14.69 -4.04
CA LEU A 39 -19.43 -14.59 -2.75
C LEU A 39 -19.21 -13.21 -2.16
N LEU A 40 -20.29 -12.44 -1.97
CA LEU A 40 -20.27 -11.23 -1.15
C LEU A 40 -20.81 -11.60 0.22
N THR A 41 -20.03 -11.36 1.25
CA THR A 41 -20.38 -11.74 2.62
C THR A 41 -20.17 -10.58 3.58
N MET A 42 -20.87 -10.64 4.70
CA MET A 42 -20.72 -9.74 5.83
C MET A 42 -20.27 -10.58 7.03
N PRO A 43 -18.95 -10.78 7.23
CA PRO A 43 -18.44 -11.75 8.19
C PRO A 43 -18.61 -11.32 9.65
N ASP A 44 -18.87 -10.04 9.91
CA ASP A 44 -19.02 -9.50 11.26
C ASP A 44 -20.37 -8.81 11.45
N ALA A 45 -20.85 -8.79 12.70
CA ALA A 45 -22.02 -8.02 13.10
C ALA A 45 -21.80 -6.49 13.00
N ALA A 46 -20.55 -6.06 12.77
CA ALA A 46 -20.20 -4.66 12.55
C ALA A 46 -20.65 -4.13 11.18
N GLY A 47 -21.23 -4.98 10.32
CA GLY A 47 -21.84 -4.54 9.07
C GLY A 47 -20.87 -4.42 7.91
N ASN A 48 -19.64 -4.93 8.05
CA ASN A 48 -18.64 -4.78 6.99
C ASN A 48 -18.79 -5.86 5.93
N TRP A 49 -18.80 -5.44 4.68
CA TRP A 49 -18.82 -6.28 3.49
C TRP A 49 -17.41 -6.68 3.06
N THR A 50 -17.29 -7.93 2.62
CA THR A 50 -16.11 -8.46 1.93
C THR A 50 -16.58 -9.28 0.73
N TRP A 51 -15.65 -9.63 -0.15
CA TRP A 51 -15.90 -10.57 -1.23
C TRP A 51 -14.84 -11.66 -1.26
N ARG A 52 -15.24 -12.84 -1.73
CA ARG A 52 -14.37 -13.97 -2.02
C ARG A 52 -14.72 -14.54 -3.37
N LEU A 53 -13.69 -14.91 -4.12
CA LEU A 53 -13.80 -15.61 -5.37
C LEU A 53 -13.48 -17.09 -5.15
N GLU A 54 -14.33 -17.96 -5.65
CA GLU A 54 -14.16 -19.40 -5.56
C GLU A 54 -14.12 -20.04 -6.95
N ILE A 55 -13.20 -20.96 -7.15
CA ILE A 55 -13.10 -21.78 -8.36
C ILE A 55 -13.09 -23.23 -7.91
N GLU A 56 -14.03 -24.02 -8.42
CA GLU A 56 -14.16 -25.46 -8.07
C GLU A 56 -14.26 -25.67 -6.54
N GLY A 57 -14.98 -24.78 -5.85
CA GLY A 57 -15.19 -24.83 -4.40
C GLY A 57 -13.99 -24.38 -3.55
N ARG A 58 -12.90 -23.92 -4.16
CA ARG A 58 -11.73 -23.39 -3.45
C ARG A 58 -11.65 -21.88 -3.56
N ALA A 59 -11.39 -21.22 -2.44
CA ALA A 59 -11.13 -19.79 -2.40
C ALA A 59 -9.83 -19.48 -3.13
N VAL A 60 -9.89 -18.68 -4.19
CA VAL A 60 -8.71 -18.28 -4.98
C VAL A 60 -8.32 -16.84 -4.76
N ALA A 61 -9.29 -15.97 -4.45
CA ALA A 61 -9.05 -14.57 -4.19
C ALA A 61 -10.02 -14.04 -3.15
N VAL A 62 -9.57 -13.06 -2.37
CA VAL A 62 -10.36 -12.37 -1.35
C VAL A 62 -10.13 -10.87 -1.44
N ALA A 63 -11.10 -10.10 -0.96
CA ALA A 63 -10.93 -8.67 -0.79
C ALA A 63 -9.75 -8.39 0.17
N GLY A 64 -8.84 -7.50 -0.23
CA GLY A 64 -7.71 -7.09 0.63
C GLY A 64 -8.13 -6.23 1.82
N ARG A 65 -9.37 -5.72 1.81
CA ARG A 65 -9.95 -4.90 2.88
C ARG A 65 -11.44 -5.20 3.02
N ARG A 66 -12.01 -4.80 4.15
CA ARG A 66 -13.45 -4.79 4.37
C ARG A 66 -14.05 -3.43 3.99
N TYR A 67 -15.32 -3.41 3.60
CA TYR A 67 -16.05 -2.23 3.11
C TYR A 67 -17.30 -1.98 3.95
N LEU A 68 -17.61 -0.73 4.27
CA LEU A 68 -18.83 -0.42 5.02
C LEU A 68 -20.11 -0.56 4.18
N ARG A 69 -19.98 -0.48 2.84
CA ARG A 69 -21.13 -0.48 1.93
C ARG A 69 -21.04 -1.61 0.93
N HIS A 70 -22.16 -2.30 0.72
CA HIS A 70 -22.31 -3.36 -0.28
C HIS A 70 -21.89 -2.89 -1.68
N ARG A 71 -22.35 -1.71 -2.11
CA ARG A 71 -22.02 -1.13 -3.43
C ARG A 71 -20.52 -0.93 -3.65
N GLU A 72 -19.79 -0.55 -2.59
CA GLU A 72 -18.34 -0.32 -2.69
C GLU A 72 -17.59 -1.63 -2.80
N CYS A 73 -18.07 -2.65 -2.06
CA CYS A 73 -17.58 -4.02 -2.17
C CYS A 73 -17.80 -4.57 -3.59
N GLN A 74 -19.00 -4.41 -4.14
CA GLN A 74 -19.32 -4.79 -5.52
C GLN A 74 -18.46 -4.06 -6.54
N TYR A 75 -18.33 -2.74 -6.41
CA TYR A 75 -17.49 -1.95 -7.31
C TYR A 75 -16.04 -2.43 -7.29
N ASN A 76 -15.49 -2.68 -6.10
CA ASN A 76 -14.13 -3.19 -5.96
C ASN A 76 -13.96 -4.58 -6.58
N LEU A 77 -14.95 -5.48 -6.42
CA LEU A 77 -14.96 -6.78 -7.07
C LEU A 77 -15.00 -6.63 -8.60
N SER A 78 -15.87 -5.78 -9.15
CA SER A 78 -15.94 -5.55 -10.59
C SER A 78 -14.60 -5.05 -11.15
N GLN A 79 -13.92 -4.15 -10.43
CA GLN A 79 -12.58 -3.68 -10.78
C GLN A 79 -11.55 -4.83 -10.73
N PHE A 80 -11.65 -5.72 -9.75
CA PHE A 80 -10.79 -6.90 -9.67
C PHE A 80 -11.00 -7.83 -10.87
N LEU A 81 -12.26 -8.18 -11.18
CA LEU A 81 -12.62 -9.06 -12.29
C LEU A 81 -12.18 -8.48 -13.65
N ALA A 82 -12.35 -7.18 -13.86
CA ALA A 82 -11.89 -6.51 -15.08
C ALA A 82 -10.36 -6.51 -15.19
N ALA A 83 -9.65 -6.46 -14.07
CA ALA A 83 -8.19 -6.47 -14.04
C ALA A 83 -7.59 -7.87 -14.22
N VAL A 84 -8.31 -8.96 -13.90
CA VAL A 84 -7.76 -10.33 -13.96
C VAL A 84 -7.26 -10.70 -15.36
N PRO A 85 -8.02 -10.53 -16.46
CA PRO A 85 -7.57 -10.94 -17.80
C PRO A 85 -6.27 -10.26 -18.26
N VAL A 86 -6.11 -8.99 -17.89
CA VAL A 86 -4.99 -8.12 -18.27
C VAL A 86 -3.87 -8.07 -17.21
N ALA A 87 -4.01 -8.82 -16.12
CA ALA A 87 -3.02 -8.83 -15.04
C ALA A 87 -1.68 -9.35 -15.55
N GLN A 88 -0.66 -8.50 -15.52
CA GLN A 88 0.70 -8.87 -15.83
C GLN A 88 1.37 -9.43 -14.58
N LEU A 89 1.92 -10.63 -14.69
CA LEU A 89 2.82 -11.19 -13.69
C LEU A 89 4.12 -10.40 -13.76
N ALA A 90 4.49 -9.73 -12.67
CA ALA A 90 5.80 -9.09 -12.56
C ALA A 90 6.88 -10.16 -12.45
N VAL A 91 7.22 -10.78 -13.58
CA VAL A 91 8.34 -11.70 -13.70
C VAL A 91 9.59 -10.85 -13.88
N GLY A 92 10.42 -10.75 -12.83
CA GLY A 92 11.72 -10.09 -12.94
C GLY A 92 12.06 -9.04 -11.88
N MET A 93 11.17 -8.71 -10.94
CA MET A 93 11.53 -7.82 -9.82
C MET A 93 12.15 -8.59 -8.64
N MET A 94 13.15 -9.43 -8.91
CA MET A 94 14.11 -9.84 -7.89
C MET A 94 15.48 -9.29 -8.29
N ASN A 95 16.05 -8.55 -7.35
CA ASN A 95 17.40 -7.99 -7.34
C ASN A 95 17.57 -6.56 -7.90
N ARG A 96 16.94 -5.59 -7.25
CA ARG A 96 17.67 -4.33 -7.03
C ARG A 96 18.56 -4.58 -5.81
N PRO A 97 19.89 -4.71 -5.95
CA PRO A 97 20.75 -4.71 -4.78
C PRO A 97 20.42 -3.44 -4.01
N ARG A 98 20.15 -3.59 -2.70
CA ARG A 98 20.12 -2.46 -1.78
C ARG A 98 21.47 -1.79 -1.91
N SER A 99 21.57 -0.74 -2.71
CA SER A 99 22.69 0.20 -2.69
C SER A 99 22.62 0.94 -1.36
N ARG A 100 23.04 0.25 -0.30
CA ARG A 100 23.51 0.84 0.94
C ARG A 100 24.93 1.30 0.66
N SER A 101 25.06 2.47 0.05
CA SER A 101 26.31 3.22 0.01
C SER A 101 25.96 4.70 -0.17
N LEU A 102 25.57 5.36 0.93
CA LEU A 102 25.86 6.78 1.07
C LEU A 102 27.39 6.90 0.93
N PRO A 103 27.93 7.73 0.03
CA PRO A 103 29.35 8.02 0.06
C PRO A 103 29.65 8.63 1.43
N ALA A 104 30.60 8.01 2.14
CA ALA A 104 31.18 8.59 3.33
C ALA A 104 31.67 9.99 2.95
N ARG A 105 31.05 11.00 3.54
CA ARG A 105 31.50 12.39 3.50
C ARG A 105 32.96 12.38 3.96
N GLY A 106 33.87 12.64 3.03
CA GLY A 106 35.31 12.61 3.29
C GLY A 106 35.71 13.55 4.42
N PRO A 107 36.86 13.32 5.05
CA PRO A 107 37.35 14.15 6.15
C PRO A 107 37.99 15.41 5.56
N GLU A 108 37.23 16.48 5.40
CA GLU A 108 37.83 17.79 5.16
C GLU A 108 38.20 18.41 6.50
N GLY A 109 39.43 18.09 6.92
CA GLY A 109 40.17 18.85 7.90
C GLY A 109 40.51 20.23 7.31
N GLY A 110 40.13 21.27 8.06
CA GLY A 110 40.48 22.65 7.77
C GLY A 110 40.44 23.46 9.06
N ARG A 111 41.29 23.11 10.02
CA ARG A 111 41.58 23.97 11.18
C ARG A 111 42.40 25.16 10.68
N SER A 112 41.88 26.38 10.82
CA SER A 112 42.73 27.54 11.08
C SER A 112 42.00 28.56 11.96
N THR A 113 42.66 28.87 13.05
CA THR A 113 42.29 29.72 14.18
C THR A 113 42.79 31.15 13.99
N ARG A 114 41.93 32.14 14.26
CA ARG A 114 42.23 33.41 14.98
C ARG A 114 40.95 34.26 14.90
N ALA A 115 40.18 34.39 15.97
CA ALA A 115 40.38 35.37 17.04
C ALA A 115 40.42 36.80 16.49
N ASP A 116 39.30 37.52 16.61
CA ASP A 116 39.29 38.86 17.19
C ASP A 116 37.84 39.35 17.48
N ARG A 117 37.61 39.62 18.78
CA ARG A 117 36.76 40.65 19.41
C ARG A 117 35.27 40.77 19.01
N GLU A 118 34.36 40.45 19.92
CA GLU A 118 33.76 41.39 20.90
C GLU A 118 32.90 42.46 20.21
N ASP A 119 31.57 42.36 20.35
CA ASP A 119 30.84 43.39 21.11
C ASP A 119 29.41 42.92 21.44
N GLU A 120 29.01 43.21 22.68
CA GLU A 120 27.71 42.92 23.28
C GLU A 120 26.57 43.73 22.62
N GLY A 121 25.41 43.10 22.47
CA GLY A 121 24.18 43.74 22.00
C GLY A 121 22.97 43.22 22.76
N HIS A 122 22.82 43.74 23.97
CA HIS A 122 21.83 43.44 24.99
C HIS A 122 20.35 43.66 24.54
N ALA A 123 19.47 42.78 25.03
CA ALA A 123 18.08 43.02 25.48
C ALA A 123 16.95 43.42 24.48
N LEU A 124 15.88 42.61 24.44
CA LEU A 124 14.52 42.89 24.98
C LEU A 124 13.54 41.78 24.54
N LEU A 125 13.02 40.93 25.45
CA LEU A 125 11.75 41.05 26.17
C LEU A 125 10.43 41.00 25.35
N ARG A 126 9.76 39.82 25.46
CA ARG A 126 8.33 39.54 25.80
C ARG A 126 7.15 40.00 24.92
N LYS A 127 6.29 39.03 24.56
CA LYS A 127 4.85 38.82 24.95
C LYS A 127 4.25 37.73 24.02
N VAL A 128 3.64 36.61 24.44
CA VAL A 128 2.44 36.30 25.26
C VAL A 128 1.12 36.90 24.73
N GLY A 129 0.17 36.01 24.36
CA GLY A 129 -1.28 36.27 24.20
C GLY A 129 -1.90 35.52 23.00
N ARG A 130 -2.46 34.30 23.15
CA ARG A 130 -3.83 33.91 23.56
C ARG A 130 -4.90 34.09 22.46
N ALA A 131 -5.59 32.98 22.16
CA ALA A 131 -6.70 32.75 21.21
C ALA A 131 -8.05 33.37 21.67
N PRO A 132 -9.28 32.92 21.26
CA PRO A 132 -9.83 32.22 20.07
C PRO A 132 -11.16 32.89 19.55
N VAL A 133 -11.99 32.14 18.80
CA VAL A 133 -13.49 32.23 18.63
C VAL A 133 -14.00 32.57 17.23
N GLY A 134 -14.96 31.75 16.76
CA GLY A 134 -15.90 32.15 15.71
C GLY A 134 -16.79 31.01 15.19
N SER A 135 -17.72 30.53 16.00
CA SER A 135 -18.82 29.63 15.61
C SER A 135 -19.82 30.31 14.66
N ARG A 136 -20.39 29.55 13.73
CA ARG A 136 -21.78 29.68 13.26
C ARG A 136 -22.35 28.30 12.97
#